data_AF-A0A954D3L4-F1
#
_entry.id   AF-A0A954D3L4-F1
#
_cell.length_a   1.000
_cell.length_b   1.000
_cell.length_c   1.000
_cell.angle_alpha   90.00
_cell.angle_beta   90.00
_cell.angle_gamma   90.00
#
_symmetry.space_group_name_H-M   'P 1'
#
loop_
_entity.id
_entity.type
_entity.pdbx_description
1 polymer ?
#
loop_
_entity_poly.entity_id
_entity_poly.type
_entity_poly.pdbx_seq_one_letter_code
_entity_poly.pdbx_strand_id
1 'polypeptide(L)'
;MTGSIELDPDGKSLQIRFPYRPDLVDDVKTIPGRRWDRNGKLWRVPADQVENVVAVFMRHGFDMSSDVTGLFAGTQGRAPQPVADESPTAPAAQPDALSISNLNERVRRAVQDGFPEPLWVVGEVCDYDKGRDRKHLFFALAEKRGDSIVAQVDVAMFERTAKMLSTRLANRPEPLSLCDGLQVRVLVRVDLYPRNGRYQLIIEDIDAEFTLGKLLLGREEILRELREKGLARRNLDLPMPVAPLRIAVLSSLDSDGWNDFHDSLTRSGMAFDVTAYDVRVQGEQLRPTVLAGLRYFAERAREYDLLCILRGGGSRTDLLWFDDREVALAVACHPLKVVCGIGHQRDQSVLDVIAHSEKTPTAVAELLVAEVRRAREVLADLGRCLADLVRKVLGTEREILEQLAQTLRRLTEMRVLSERRQLDEARRGVGRAVRQLLAAERVALLRRSERLRSGVRLELLGQRGRLAGSATRLATGSQRLLERAAGRLATQAARQRLLDPARVLERGYALARDPDGRILTGIGRLRPGATVAIQMRDGTARAEILETRSRSSDEHGRKQQEEE
;
A
#
# COMPACT_ATOMS: atom_id res chain seq x y z
N MET A 1 61.17 2.04 44.10
CA MET A 1 60.46 1.29 43.04
C MET A 1 61.26 0.03 42.78
N THR A 2 60.61 -1.13 42.87
CA THR A 2 61.28 -2.41 43.10
C THR A 2 61.69 -3.10 41.81
N GLY A 3 62.86 -2.75 41.28
CA GLY A 3 63.65 -3.69 40.49
C GLY A 3 64.52 -4.53 41.44
N SER A 4 64.70 -5.81 41.17
CA SER A 4 65.64 -6.64 41.94
C SER A 4 66.86 -6.98 41.09
N ILE A 5 68.03 -6.84 41.70
CA ILE A 5 69.31 -7.29 41.15
C ILE A 5 69.85 -8.31 42.14
N GLU A 6 70.00 -9.55 41.69
CA GLU A 6 70.44 -10.68 42.51
C GLU A 6 71.66 -11.31 41.85
N LEU A 7 72.64 -11.74 42.66
CA LEU A 7 73.76 -12.53 42.16
C LEU A 7 73.28 -13.99 42.01
N ASP A 8 73.58 -14.63 40.88
CA ASP A 8 73.29 -16.05 40.67
C ASP A 8 74.06 -16.89 41.71
N PRO A 9 73.53 -18.03 42.21
CA PRO A 9 74.19 -18.85 43.23
C PRO A 9 75.60 -19.31 42.87
N ASP A 10 75.89 -19.39 41.57
CA ASP A 10 77.20 -19.76 41.01
C ASP A 10 78.22 -18.60 41.03
N GLY A 11 77.81 -17.39 41.43
CA GLY A 11 78.65 -16.19 41.57
C GLY A 11 79.14 -15.57 40.24
N LYS A 12 78.79 -16.16 39.10
CA LYS A 12 79.35 -15.78 37.78
C LYS A 12 78.48 -14.79 36.98
N SER A 13 77.22 -14.61 37.35
CA SER A 13 76.30 -13.70 36.66
C SER A 13 75.34 -12.99 37.60
N LEU A 14 74.92 -11.80 37.22
CA LEU A 14 73.86 -11.01 37.83
C LEU A 14 72.53 -11.27 37.10
N GLN A 15 71.46 -11.44 37.87
CA GLN A 15 70.09 -11.49 37.40
C GLN A 15 69.42 -10.14 37.68
N ILE A 16 68.84 -9.54 36.65
CA ILE A 16 68.24 -8.20 36.71
C ILE A 16 66.77 -8.30 36.30
N ARG A 17 65.87 -7.88 37.19
CA ARG A 17 64.42 -7.86 36.96
C ARG A 17 63.85 -6.46 37.21
N PHE A 18 63.13 -5.91 36.25
CA PHE A 18 62.45 -4.63 36.36
C PHE A 18 61.20 -4.57 35.46
N PRO A 19 60.22 -3.69 35.76
CA PRO A 19 59.05 -3.48 34.91
C PRO A 19 59.44 -2.94 33.54
N TYR A 20 58.79 -3.40 32.47
CA TYR A 20 59.15 -3.02 31.09
C TYR A 20 59.14 -1.49 30.90
N ARG A 21 60.31 -0.94 30.57
CA ARG A 21 60.55 0.47 30.30
C ARG A 21 61.48 0.59 29.09
N PRO A 22 61.05 1.21 27.97
CA PRO A 22 61.82 1.23 26.72
C PRO A 22 63.21 1.84 26.88
N ASP A 23 63.32 2.93 27.63
CA ASP A 23 64.56 3.66 27.93
C ASP A 23 65.55 2.81 28.74
N LEU A 24 65.08 2.15 29.80
CA LEU A 24 65.92 1.27 30.62
C LEU A 24 66.34 -0.01 29.85
N VAL A 25 65.47 -0.53 28.99
CA VAL A 25 65.79 -1.67 28.12
C VAL A 25 66.88 -1.30 27.11
N ASP A 26 66.82 -0.11 26.52
CA ASP A 26 67.84 0.34 25.56
C ASP A 26 69.19 0.59 26.23
N ASP A 27 69.20 1.03 27.49
CA ASP A 27 70.43 1.15 28.26
C ASP A 27 70.99 -0.19 28.73
N VAL A 28 70.14 -1.12 29.20
CA VAL A 28 70.59 -2.49 29.50
C VAL A 28 71.13 -3.16 28.24
N LYS A 29 70.59 -2.82 27.06
CA LYS A 29 71.13 -3.26 25.77
C LYS A 29 72.53 -2.70 25.44
N THR A 30 73.08 -1.76 26.20
CA THR A 30 74.46 -1.31 26.00
C THR A 30 75.47 -2.17 26.75
N ILE A 31 75.02 -2.98 27.72
CA ILE A 31 75.92 -3.74 28.60
C ILE A 31 76.53 -4.95 27.86
N PRO A 32 77.86 -5.11 27.83
CA PRO A 32 78.51 -6.26 27.20
C PRO A 32 78.13 -7.60 27.84
N GLY A 33 78.00 -8.66 27.03
CA GLY A 33 77.78 -10.03 27.53
C GLY A 33 76.39 -10.36 28.08
N ARG A 34 75.46 -9.39 28.09
CA ARG A 34 74.08 -9.57 28.54
C ARG A 34 73.31 -10.62 27.71
N ARG A 35 72.39 -11.34 28.36
CA ARG A 35 71.44 -12.27 27.71
C ARG A 35 70.05 -12.09 28.30
N TRP A 36 69.02 -12.12 27.46
CA TRP A 36 67.63 -12.11 27.91
C TRP A 36 67.13 -13.54 28.11
N ASP A 37 66.67 -13.85 29.33
CA ASP A 37 66.03 -15.13 29.65
C ASP A 37 64.52 -15.00 29.49
N ARG A 38 63.97 -15.64 28.45
CA ARG A 38 62.54 -15.59 28.12
C ARG A 38 61.67 -16.32 29.15
N ASN A 39 62.18 -17.34 29.82
CA ASN A 39 61.41 -18.14 30.78
C ASN A 39 61.26 -17.42 32.11
N GLY A 40 62.31 -16.71 32.55
CA GLY A 40 62.31 -15.95 33.81
C GLY A 40 61.91 -14.47 33.69
N LYS A 41 61.72 -13.97 32.46
CA LYS A 41 61.57 -12.53 32.13
C LYS A 41 62.60 -11.65 32.85
N LEU A 42 63.88 -12.05 32.76
CA LEU A 42 64.99 -11.38 33.43
C LEU A 42 66.20 -11.26 32.50
N TRP A 43 67.06 -10.28 32.78
CA TRP A 43 68.34 -10.13 32.11
C TRP A 43 69.44 -10.83 32.93
N ARG A 44 70.26 -11.65 32.27
CA ARG A 44 71.49 -12.21 32.85
C ARG A 44 72.69 -11.41 32.32
N VAL A 45 73.52 -10.89 33.20
CA VAL A 45 74.73 -10.14 32.86
C VAL A 45 75.94 -10.76 33.57
N PRO A 46 77.11 -10.89 32.94
CA PRO A 46 78.33 -11.35 33.61
C PRO A 46 78.69 -10.52 34.85
N ALA A 47 79.16 -11.16 35.93
CA ALA A 47 79.44 -10.48 37.20
C ALA A 47 80.63 -9.50 37.15
N ASP A 48 81.52 -9.63 36.18
CA ASP A 48 82.59 -8.65 35.91
C ASP A 48 82.06 -7.31 35.36
N GLN A 49 80.80 -7.26 34.94
CA GLN A 49 80.14 -6.05 34.42
C GLN A 49 79.24 -5.37 35.47
N VAL A 50 79.42 -5.68 36.76
CA VAL A 50 78.69 -5.07 37.89
C VAL A 50 78.73 -3.54 37.83
N GLU A 51 79.86 -2.92 37.50
CA GLU A 51 79.99 -1.45 37.43
C GLU A 51 79.08 -0.83 36.37
N ASN A 52 78.98 -1.46 35.19
CA ASN A 52 78.11 -1.01 34.10
C ASN A 52 76.63 -1.18 34.44
N VAL A 53 76.27 -2.27 35.13
CA VAL A 53 74.90 -2.49 35.61
C VAL A 53 74.53 -1.44 36.65
N VAL A 54 75.39 -1.17 37.63
CA VAL A 54 75.13 -0.15 38.66
C VAL A 54 75.05 1.24 38.05
N ALA A 55 75.92 1.59 37.10
CA ALA A 55 75.87 2.89 36.42
C ALA A 55 74.54 3.12 35.67
N VAL A 56 74.03 2.10 34.96
CA VAL A 56 72.74 2.17 34.27
C VAL A 56 71.59 2.33 35.27
N PHE A 57 71.54 1.50 36.30
CA PHE A 57 70.41 1.50 37.24
C PHE A 57 70.40 2.72 38.19
N MET A 58 71.58 3.24 38.58
CA MET A 58 71.71 4.51 39.30
C MET A 58 71.21 5.69 38.48
N ARG A 59 71.50 5.73 37.17
CA ARG A 59 71.00 6.79 36.28
C ARG A 59 69.48 6.80 36.19
N HIS A 60 68.84 5.65 36.42
CA HIS A 60 67.39 5.48 36.43
C HIS A 60 66.76 5.50 37.83
N GLY A 61 67.55 5.77 38.88
CA GLY A 61 67.04 6.00 40.25
C GLY A 61 66.58 4.74 40.99
N PHE A 62 67.16 3.57 40.71
CA PHE A 62 66.84 2.33 41.43
C PHE A 62 67.60 2.23 42.77
N ASP A 63 66.90 1.75 43.81
CA ASP A 63 67.44 1.54 45.16
C ASP A 63 67.93 0.08 45.28
N MET A 64 69.19 -0.11 45.64
CA MET A 64 69.87 -1.42 45.56
C MET A 64 69.88 -2.13 46.92
N SER A 65 69.64 -3.45 46.95
CA SER A 65 69.78 -4.24 48.19
C SER A 65 71.25 -4.36 48.63
N SER A 66 71.46 -4.48 49.94
CA SER A 66 72.78 -4.48 50.61
C SER A 66 73.77 -5.54 50.12
N ASP A 67 73.29 -6.59 49.45
CA ASP A 67 74.10 -7.74 49.06
C ASP A 67 74.97 -7.47 47.81
N VAL A 68 74.58 -6.50 46.97
CA VAL A 68 75.37 -6.08 45.79
C VAL A 68 76.42 -5.01 46.16
N THR A 69 76.20 -4.30 47.27
CA THR A 69 77.10 -3.25 47.77
C THR A 69 78.46 -3.82 48.24
N GLY A 70 78.50 -5.08 48.67
CA GLY A 70 79.74 -5.76 49.08
C GLY A 70 80.72 -6.03 47.93
N LEU A 71 80.23 -6.22 46.70
CA LEU A 71 81.06 -6.42 45.50
C LEU A 71 81.67 -5.10 44.98
N PHE A 72 81.08 -3.95 45.36
CA PHE A 72 81.52 -2.61 44.96
C PHE A 72 82.63 -2.03 45.85
N ALA A 73 82.94 -2.67 47.00
CA ALA A 73 83.89 -2.14 47.98
C ALA A 73 85.38 -2.42 47.67
N GLY A 74 85.70 -3.11 46.57
CA GLY A 74 87.06 -3.56 46.23
C GLY A 74 87.85 -2.69 45.24
N THR A 75 87.25 -1.69 44.59
CA THR A 75 87.88 -0.97 43.46
C THR A 75 87.71 0.56 43.51
N GLN A 76 87.47 1.14 44.68
CA GLN A 76 87.44 2.60 44.84
C GLN A 76 88.86 3.18 44.92
N GLY A 77 89.28 3.83 43.84
CA GLY A 77 90.50 4.62 43.77
C GLY A 77 90.29 5.93 43.01
N ARG A 78 89.62 6.88 43.67
CA ARG A 78 89.70 8.35 43.48
C ARG A 78 88.66 9.01 42.54
N ALA A 79 87.64 9.57 43.21
CA ALA A 79 86.71 10.56 42.68
C ALA A 79 87.41 11.90 42.33
N PRO A 80 86.73 12.74 41.52
CA PRO A 80 86.39 14.07 42.02
C PRO A 80 84.97 14.54 41.66
N GLN A 81 84.33 15.26 42.59
CA GLN A 81 83.35 16.33 42.30
C GLN A 81 84.09 17.69 42.33
N PRO A 82 83.42 18.85 42.18
CA PRO A 82 82.98 19.46 40.93
C PRO A 82 83.59 20.87 40.77
N VAL A 83 84.08 21.26 39.59
CA VAL A 83 84.53 22.65 39.37
C VAL A 83 84.18 23.13 37.96
N ALA A 84 83.55 24.30 37.96
CA ALA A 84 83.48 25.36 36.95
C ALA A 84 83.79 25.05 35.47
N ASP A 85 82.84 25.52 34.66
CA ASP A 85 83.00 26.15 33.34
C ASP A 85 84.46 26.50 32.96
N GLU A 86 85.17 25.56 32.33
CA GLU A 86 86.39 25.83 31.58
C GLU A 86 86.37 25.06 30.26
N SER A 87 86.64 25.82 29.19
CA SER A 87 86.74 25.35 27.81
C SER A 87 87.68 24.14 27.70
N PRO A 88 87.42 23.14 26.83
CA PRO A 88 88.32 22.01 26.70
C PRO A 88 89.61 22.44 25.99
N THR A 89 90.70 22.47 26.75
CA THR A 89 92.07 22.55 26.27
C THR A 89 92.38 21.33 25.40
N ALA A 90 92.87 21.59 24.19
CA ALA A 90 93.20 20.57 23.20
C ALA A 90 94.32 19.63 23.69
N PRO A 91 94.33 18.33 23.31
CA PRO A 91 95.48 17.47 23.54
C PRO A 91 96.66 17.92 22.66
N ALA A 92 97.87 17.79 23.22
CA ALA A 92 99.14 18.17 22.62
C ALA A 92 99.31 17.67 21.18
N ALA A 93 99.74 18.59 20.31
CA ALA A 93 100.04 18.34 18.91
C ALA A 93 101.22 17.38 18.74
N GLN A 94 100.99 16.27 18.02
CA GLN A 94 102.04 15.67 17.20
C GLN A 94 102.28 16.62 16.01
N PRO A 95 103.53 16.98 15.65
CA PRO A 95 103.80 18.06 14.70
C PRO A 95 103.28 17.85 13.27
N ASP A 96 102.91 16.61 12.89
CA ASP A 96 102.50 16.26 11.52
C ASP A 96 101.12 15.58 11.39
N ALA A 97 100.33 15.50 12.47
CA ALA A 97 99.00 14.85 12.42
C ALA A 97 97.89 15.78 12.92
N LEU A 98 96.92 16.09 12.05
CA LEU A 98 95.69 16.78 12.44
C LEU A 98 94.79 15.84 13.25
N SER A 99 94.29 16.30 14.40
CA SER A 99 93.18 15.62 15.07
C SER A 99 91.94 15.62 14.18
N ILE A 100 91.06 14.63 14.34
CA ILE A 100 89.80 14.54 13.57
C ILE A 100 88.94 15.81 13.76
N SER A 101 88.95 16.39 14.96
CA SER A 101 88.28 17.67 15.23
C SER A 101 88.88 18.83 14.44
N ASN A 102 90.21 18.95 14.41
CA ASN A 102 90.88 20.01 13.64
C ASN A 102 90.76 19.80 12.13
N LEU A 103 90.74 18.55 11.67
CA LEU A 103 90.46 18.21 10.28
C LEU A 103 89.05 18.64 9.89
N ASN A 104 88.03 18.25 10.67
CA ASN A 104 86.64 18.63 10.40
C ASN A 104 86.44 20.14 10.46
N GLU A 105 87.07 20.85 11.39
CA GLU A 105 86.97 22.31 11.46
C GLU A 105 87.68 23.00 10.27
N ARG A 106 88.79 22.42 9.78
CA ARG A 106 89.47 22.92 8.58
C ARG A 106 88.67 22.66 7.31
N VAL A 107 88.03 21.50 7.17
CA VAL A 107 87.12 21.21 6.05
C VAL A 107 85.89 22.11 6.12
N ARG A 108 85.32 22.31 7.30
CA ARG A 108 84.22 23.25 7.52
C ARG A 108 84.57 24.65 7.03
N ARG A 109 85.74 25.18 7.41
CA ARG A 109 86.22 26.48 6.91
C ARG A 109 86.39 26.50 5.40
N ALA A 110 87.01 25.47 4.82
CA ALA A 110 87.18 25.39 3.36
C ALA A 110 85.85 25.36 2.60
N VAL A 111 84.84 24.69 3.15
CA VAL A 111 83.47 24.67 2.58
C VAL A 111 82.79 26.02 2.74
N GLN A 112 82.91 26.67 3.90
CA GLN A 112 82.36 28.00 4.15
C GLN A 112 83.02 29.08 3.28
N ASP A 113 84.33 29.01 3.08
CA ASP A 113 85.08 29.90 2.19
C ASP A 113 84.73 29.67 0.72
N GLY A 114 84.40 28.42 0.34
CA GLY A 114 83.93 28.07 -1.00
C GLY A 114 82.51 28.53 -1.30
N PHE A 115 81.66 28.69 -0.29
CA PHE A 115 80.28 29.14 -0.39
C PHE A 115 79.98 30.25 0.64
N PRO A 116 80.56 31.45 0.47
CA PRO A 116 80.49 32.52 1.46
C PRO A 116 79.11 33.17 1.58
N GLU A 117 78.33 33.15 0.49
CA GLU A 117 76.97 33.69 0.45
C GLU A 117 75.92 32.58 0.53
N PRO A 118 74.75 32.85 1.16
CA PRO A 118 73.61 31.94 1.13
C PRO A 118 73.14 31.68 -0.30
N LEU A 119 72.74 30.45 -0.59
CA LEU A 119 72.36 30.00 -1.92
C LEU A 119 70.97 29.37 -1.94
N TRP A 120 70.26 29.53 -3.05
CA TRP A 120 68.93 28.95 -3.24
C TRP A 120 69.05 27.52 -3.76
N VAL A 121 68.46 26.58 -3.02
CA VAL A 121 68.37 25.16 -3.41
C VAL A 121 66.91 24.78 -3.57
N VAL A 122 66.64 23.97 -4.58
CA VAL A 122 65.33 23.34 -4.79
C VAL A 122 65.47 21.87 -4.45
N GLY A 123 64.55 21.37 -3.64
CA GLY A 123 64.50 19.95 -3.26
C GLY A 123 63.16 19.59 -2.67
N GLU A 124 62.89 18.30 -2.63
CA GLU A 124 61.72 17.74 -1.95
C GLU A 124 62.07 17.42 -0.50
N VAL A 125 61.23 17.86 0.43
CA VAL A 125 61.39 17.54 1.86
C VAL A 125 61.19 16.04 2.07
N CYS A 126 62.14 15.40 2.73
CA CYS A 126 62.11 13.99 3.12
C CYS A 126 62.50 13.85 4.60
N ASP A 127 62.01 12.79 5.25
CA ASP A 127 62.28 12.48 6.66
C ASP A 127 62.00 13.64 7.62
N TYR A 128 60.91 14.37 7.38
CA TYR A 128 60.48 15.51 8.19
C TYR A 128 59.94 15.03 9.55
N ASP A 129 60.83 15.00 10.53
CA ASP A 129 60.51 14.53 11.88
C ASP A 129 59.64 15.56 12.64
N LYS A 130 58.33 15.26 12.78
CA LYS A 130 57.35 16.01 13.58
C LYS A 130 57.39 15.67 15.08
N GLY A 131 58.50 15.16 15.62
CA GLY A 131 58.64 14.93 17.07
C GLY A 131 58.25 16.17 17.89
N ARG A 132 57.15 16.08 18.65
CA ARG A 132 56.37 17.19 19.26
C ARG A 132 57.11 18.12 20.24
N ASP A 133 58.42 18.00 20.40
CA ASP A 133 59.21 18.70 21.43
C ASP A 133 60.65 19.10 21.04
N ARG A 134 61.00 19.05 19.75
CA ARG A 134 62.37 19.43 19.31
C ARG A 134 62.45 20.91 18.93
N LYS A 135 63.32 21.64 19.65
CA LYS A 135 63.67 23.05 19.38
C LYS A 135 64.37 23.25 18.02
N HIS A 136 64.91 22.21 17.41
CA HIS A 136 65.59 22.24 16.12
C HIS A 136 64.99 21.18 15.22
N LEU A 137 64.66 21.55 13.98
CA LEU A 137 64.11 20.63 12.99
C LEU A 137 65.26 20.11 12.13
N PHE A 138 65.32 18.81 11.95
CA PHE A 138 66.27 18.13 11.07
C PHE A 138 65.48 17.27 10.10
N PHE A 139 65.77 17.43 8.82
CA PHE A 139 65.15 16.70 7.72
C PHE A 139 66.11 16.68 6.54
N ALA A 140 65.79 15.98 5.47
CA ALA A 140 66.61 15.95 4.27
C ALA A 140 65.91 16.65 3.09
N LEU A 141 66.71 17.22 2.19
CA LEU A 141 66.23 17.63 0.87
C LEU A 141 66.74 16.63 -0.16
N ALA A 142 65.80 16.04 -0.90
CA ALA A 142 66.09 15.10 -1.97
C ALA A 142 65.76 15.71 -3.34
N GLU A 143 66.61 15.47 -4.31
CA GLU A 143 66.29 15.66 -5.72
C GLU A 143 65.73 14.33 -6.26
N LYS A 144 64.44 14.29 -6.59
CA LYS A 144 63.79 13.11 -7.17
C LYS A 144 63.64 13.26 -8.69
N ARG A 145 63.92 12.18 -9.42
CA ARG A 145 63.63 12.06 -10.86
C ARG A 145 62.76 10.82 -11.07
N GLY A 146 61.44 11.04 -11.16
CA GLY A 146 60.47 9.96 -11.00
C GLY A 146 60.45 9.47 -9.55
N ASP A 147 60.45 8.15 -9.34
CA ASP A 147 60.47 7.53 -8.01
C ASP A 147 61.88 7.35 -7.41
N SER A 148 62.93 7.77 -8.13
CA SER A 148 64.32 7.56 -7.70
C SER A 148 64.95 8.86 -7.17
N ILE A 149 65.58 8.77 -6.00
CA ILE A 149 66.37 9.86 -5.40
C ILE A 149 67.72 9.93 -6.12
N VAL A 150 67.97 11.07 -6.77
CA VAL A 150 69.22 11.36 -7.50
C VAL A 150 70.30 11.85 -6.53
N ALA A 151 69.93 12.74 -5.62
CA ALA A 151 70.81 13.31 -4.61
C ALA A 151 70.01 13.64 -3.34
N GLN A 152 70.65 13.55 -2.18
CA GLN A 152 70.04 13.86 -0.89
C GLN A 152 71.06 14.56 0.00
N VAL A 153 70.60 15.56 0.77
CA VAL A 153 71.42 16.29 1.72
C VAL A 153 70.67 16.53 3.03
N ASP A 154 71.36 16.36 4.15
CA ASP A 154 70.85 16.64 5.48
C ASP A 154 70.70 18.15 5.69
N VAL A 155 69.56 18.56 6.25
CA VAL A 155 69.19 19.95 6.46
C VAL A 155 68.84 20.20 7.92
N ALA A 156 69.39 21.28 8.46
CA ALA A 156 69.17 21.74 9.82
C ALA A 156 68.44 23.09 9.81
N MET A 157 67.37 23.19 10.60
CA MET A 157 66.64 24.43 10.83
C MET A 157 66.62 24.73 12.34
N PHE A 158 67.35 25.77 12.74
CA PHE A 158 67.46 26.17 14.14
C PHE A 158 66.20 26.87 14.66
N GLU A 159 66.02 26.89 15.99
CA GLU A 159 64.77 27.26 16.67
C GLU A 159 64.23 28.63 16.23
N ARG A 160 65.13 29.62 16.15
CA ARG A 160 64.77 30.99 15.80
C ARG A 160 64.22 31.09 14.38
N THR A 161 64.90 30.44 13.43
CA THR A 161 64.48 30.41 12.03
C THR A 161 63.23 29.56 11.86
N ALA A 162 63.15 28.40 12.51
CA ALA A 162 61.99 27.51 12.48
C ALA A 162 60.71 28.22 12.97
N LYS A 163 60.74 28.87 14.15
CA LYS A 163 59.59 29.63 14.67
C LYS A 163 59.20 30.81 13.79
N MET A 164 60.19 31.56 13.28
CA MET A 164 59.94 32.70 12.41
C MET A 164 59.29 32.26 11.09
N LEU A 165 59.84 31.24 10.44
CA LEU A 165 59.32 30.70 9.18
C LEU A 165 57.97 30.02 9.37
N SER A 166 57.79 29.18 10.39
CA SER A 166 56.50 28.55 10.66
C SER A 166 55.40 29.60 10.88
N THR A 167 55.71 30.69 11.59
CA THR A 167 54.75 31.78 11.84
C THR A 167 54.49 32.60 10.57
N ARG A 168 55.54 32.92 9.79
CA ARG A 168 55.39 33.60 8.49
C ARG A 168 54.56 32.76 7.52
N LEU A 169 54.85 31.47 7.40
CA LEU A 169 54.13 30.55 6.54
C LEU A 169 52.69 30.34 7.01
N ALA A 170 52.43 30.30 8.33
CA ALA A 170 51.08 30.15 8.87
C ALA A 170 50.20 31.40 8.75
N ASN A 171 50.79 32.61 8.84
CA ASN A 171 50.06 33.88 8.80
C ASN A 171 49.80 34.41 7.38
N ARG A 172 50.20 33.67 6.34
CA ARG A 172 49.91 34.01 4.94
C ARG A 172 48.42 33.82 4.62
N PRO A 173 47.90 34.50 3.59
CA PRO A 173 46.54 34.27 3.10
C PRO A 173 46.31 32.80 2.74
N GLU A 174 47.35 32.13 2.24
CA GLU A 174 47.43 30.69 2.02
C GLU A 174 48.52 30.10 2.95
N PRO A 175 48.12 29.58 4.14
CA PRO A 175 49.03 29.04 5.12
C PRO A 175 49.73 27.78 4.60
N LEU A 176 51.06 27.78 4.65
CA LEU A 176 51.88 26.64 4.30
C LEU A 176 52.48 26.03 5.57
N SER A 177 52.63 24.71 5.61
CA SER A 177 53.53 24.04 6.57
C SER A 177 54.55 23.25 5.79
N LEU A 178 55.64 22.88 6.43
CA LEU A 178 56.55 21.89 5.87
C LEU A 178 56.04 20.49 6.23
N CYS A 179 56.09 19.62 5.24
CA CYS A 179 55.78 18.20 5.33
C CYS A 179 56.62 17.47 4.28
N ASP A 180 56.79 16.17 4.47
CA ASP A 180 57.40 15.31 3.45
C ASP A 180 56.67 15.43 2.11
N GLY A 181 57.39 15.18 1.02
CA GLY A 181 56.85 15.24 -0.33
C GLY A 181 56.71 16.67 -0.89
N LEU A 182 56.90 17.71 -0.07
CA LEU A 182 56.76 19.08 -0.51
C LEU A 182 58.02 19.55 -1.24
N GLN A 183 57.88 19.94 -2.51
CA GLN A 183 58.96 20.57 -3.25
C GLN A 183 59.10 22.04 -2.83
N VAL A 184 60.22 22.37 -2.20
CA VAL A 184 60.49 23.69 -1.63
C VAL A 184 61.71 24.32 -2.31
N ARG A 185 61.70 25.65 -2.40
CA ARG A 185 62.88 26.46 -2.71
C ARG A 185 63.34 27.15 -1.44
N VAL A 186 64.51 26.78 -0.94
CA VAL A 186 65.03 27.25 0.35
C VAL A 186 66.34 28.00 0.17
N LEU A 187 66.51 29.09 0.91
CA LEU A 187 67.76 29.81 1.02
C LEU A 187 68.58 29.16 2.13
N VAL A 188 69.74 28.63 1.78
CA VAL A 188 70.57 27.84 2.69
C VAL A 188 72.00 28.32 2.74
N ARG A 189 72.63 28.12 3.89
CA ARG A 189 74.07 28.23 4.07
C ARG A 189 74.67 26.84 4.15
N VAL A 190 75.75 26.64 3.41
CA VAL A 190 76.46 25.36 3.40
C VAL A 190 77.33 25.26 4.66
N ASP A 191 77.18 24.18 5.43
CA ASP A 191 77.98 23.93 6.62
C ASP A 191 78.39 22.46 6.73
N LEU A 192 79.33 22.17 7.63
CA LEU A 192 79.74 20.80 7.95
C LEU A 192 79.64 20.60 9.45
N TYR A 193 78.95 19.53 9.89
CA TYR A 193 78.78 19.24 11.31
C TYR A 193 80.07 18.61 11.89
N PRO A 194 80.83 19.32 12.76
CA PRO A 194 82.20 18.91 13.11
C PRO A 194 82.27 17.59 13.88
N ARG A 195 81.19 17.19 14.56
CA ARG A 195 81.16 16.00 15.41
C ARG A 195 81.24 14.69 14.62
N ASN A 196 80.63 14.63 13.44
CA ASN A 196 80.58 13.43 12.62
C ASN A 196 81.07 13.66 11.18
N GLY A 197 81.51 14.87 10.84
CA GLY A 197 82.05 15.20 9.53
C GLY A 197 81.00 15.24 8.41
N ARG A 198 79.70 15.31 8.74
CA ARG A 198 78.63 15.30 7.73
C ARG A 198 78.40 16.68 7.14
N TYR A 199 78.28 16.71 5.82
CA TYR A 199 77.82 17.86 5.06
C TYR A 199 76.33 18.14 5.35
N GLN A 200 75.99 19.39 5.63
CA GLN A 200 74.61 19.79 5.92
C GLN A 200 74.30 21.19 5.38
N LEU A 201 73.01 21.46 5.17
CA LEU A 201 72.51 22.78 4.83
C LEU A 201 71.80 23.41 6.03
N ILE A 202 72.07 24.68 6.30
CA ILE A 202 71.36 25.46 7.32
C ILE A 202 70.36 26.36 6.61
N ILE A 203 69.06 26.19 6.90
CA ILE A 203 68.01 27.04 6.30
C ILE A 203 68.01 28.43 6.94
N GLU A 204 67.95 29.45 6.08
CA GLU A 204 67.75 30.85 6.44
C GLU A 204 66.37 31.37 6.05
N ASP A 205 65.89 31.03 4.85
CA ASP A 205 64.56 31.46 4.36
C ASP A 205 63.94 30.41 3.42
N ILE A 206 62.64 30.53 3.18
CA ILE A 206 61.88 29.64 2.29
C ILE A 206 61.02 30.48 1.37
N ASP A 207 61.11 30.20 0.07
CA ASP A 207 60.25 30.80 -0.92
C ASP A 207 58.89 30.08 -0.98
N ALA A 208 57.92 30.71 -0.33
CA ALA A 208 56.55 30.24 -0.31
C ALA A 208 55.82 30.42 -1.65
N GLU A 209 56.16 31.44 -2.45
CA GLU A 209 55.52 31.66 -3.76
C GLU A 209 55.91 30.58 -4.75
N PHE A 210 57.18 30.17 -4.78
CA PHE A 210 57.64 29.05 -5.61
C PHE A 210 56.92 27.75 -5.24
N THR A 211 56.87 27.45 -3.94
CA THR A 211 56.26 26.22 -3.42
C THR A 211 54.77 26.17 -3.77
N LEU A 212 54.05 27.27 -3.52
CA LEU A 212 52.63 27.37 -3.85
C LEU A 212 52.38 27.27 -5.36
N GLY A 213 53.17 27.97 -6.16
CA GLY A 213 53.07 27.93 -7.62
C GLY A 213 53.23 26.51 -8.16
N LYS A 214 54.15 25.72 -7.60
CA LYS A 214 54.33 24.31 -7.97
C LYS A 214 53.12 23.44 -7.63
N LEU A 215 52.55 23.62 -6.44
CA LEU A 215 51.36 22.87 -6.00
C LEU A 215 50.15 23.18 -6.88
N LEU A 216 49.90 24.46 -7.16
CA LEU A 216 48.80 24.89 -8.04
C LEU A 216 48.98 24.36 -9.45
N LEU A 217 50.20 24.40 -10.00
CA LEU A 217 50.50 23.87 -11.33
C LEU A 217 50.25 22.36 -11.39
N GLY A 218 50.72 21.59 -10.41
CA GLY A 218 50.47 20.14 -10.34
C GLY A 218 48.98 19.79 -10.27
N ARG A 219 48.20 20.55 -9.47
CA ARG A 219 46.74 20.37 -9.39
C ARG A 219 46.06 20.65 -10.74
N GLU A 220 46.44 21.75 -11.39
CA GLU A 220 45.90 22.15 -12.71
C GLU A 220 46.24 21.09 -13.78
N GLU A 221 47.44 20.50 -13.74
CA GLU A 221 47.85 19.42 -14.64
C GLU A 221 46.97 18.17 -14.48
N ILE A 222 46.73 17.72 -13.24
CA ILE A 222 45.86 16.56 -12.97
C ILE A 222 44.43 16.84 -13.45
N LEU A 223 43.88 18.01 -13.12
CA LEU A 223 42.53 18.38 -13.54
C LEU A 223 42.42 18.51 -15.06
N ARG A 224 43.44 19.07 -15.73
CA ARG A 224 43.50 19.15 -17.19
C ARG A 224 43.50 17.76 -17.82
N GLU A 225 44.34 16.84 -17.34
CA GLU A 225 44.37 15.47 -17.84
C GLU A 225 43.00 14.77 -17.68
N LEU A 226 42.33 14.95 -16.53
CA LEU A 226 41.00 14.40 -16.30
C LEU A 226 39.94 15.02 -17.21
N ARG A 227 40.04 16.32 -17.51
CA ARG A 227 39.14 17.00 -18.48
C ARG A 227 39.38 16.50 -19.90
N GLU A 228 40.63 16.36 -20.32
CA GLU A 228 41.02 15.83 -21.64
C GLU A 228 40.50 14.39 -21.83
N LYS A 229 40.50 13.58 -20.76
CA LYS A 229 39.94 12.23 -20.76
C LYS A 229 38.41 12.18 -20.61
N GLY A 230 37.73 13.32 -20.43
CA GLY A 230 36.29 13.38 -20.18
C GLY A 230 35.85 12.79 -18.83
N LEU A 231 36.79 12.64 -17.88
CA LEU A 231 36.56 11.99 -16.58
C LEU A 231 36.28 12.98 -15.46
N ALA A 232 36.65 14.26 -15.61
CA ALA A 232 36.57 15.26 -14.56
C ALA A 232 35.19 15.42 -13.90
N ARG A 233 34.10 15.18 -14.64
CA ARG A 233 32.73 15.23 -14.10
C ARG A 233 32.03 13.88 -14.00
N ARG A 234 32.69 12.79 -14.40
CA ARG A 234 32.05 11.47 -14.52
C ARG A 234 31.44 11.00 -13.19
N ASN A 235 32.15 11.16 -12.08
CA ASN A 235 31.63 10.83 -10.76
C ASN A 235 30.68 11.91 -10.21
N LEU A 236 31.00 13.18 -10.47
CA LEU A 236 30.17 14.33 -10.09
C LEU A 236 28.75 14.26 -10.69
N ASP A 237 28.63 13.78 -11.92
CA ASP A 237 27.36 13.69 -12.64
C ASP A 237 26.60 12.36 -12.33
N LEU A 238 27.18 11.44 -11.54
CA LEU A 238 26.42 10.31 -11.00
C LEU A 238 25.29 10.84 -10.09
N PRO A 239 24.06 10.32 -10.21
CA PRO A 239 22.96 10.77 -9.38
C PRO A 239 23.21 10.41 -7.91
N MET A 240 22.78 11.29 -7.01
CA MET A 240 22.76 10.97 -5.58
C MET A 240 21.72 9.87 -5.32
N PRO A 241 22.06 8.77 -4.62
CA PRO A 241 21.07 7.76 -4.26
C PRO A 241 19.95 8.38 -3.41
N VAL A 242 18.70 7.96 -3.63
CA VAL A 242 17.53 8.55 -2.96
C VAL A 242 17.52 8.29 -1.45
N ALA A 243 17.93 7.09 -1.03
CA ALA A 243 18.03 6.72 0.38
C ALA A 243 19.34 5.93 0.60
N PRO A 244 20.49 6.62 0.69
CA PRO A 244 21.77 5.94 0.84
C PRO A 244 21.91 5.38 2.26
N LEU A 245 21.59 4.10 2.43
CA LEU A 245 21.66 3.44 3.73
C LEU A 245 22.91 2.59 3.87
N ARG A 246 23.44 2.04 2.77
CA ARG A 246 24.63 1.20 2.75
C ARG A 246 25.83 2.02 2.30
N ILE A 247 26.63 2.48 3.24
CA ILE A 247 27.70 3.46 3.01
C ILE A 247 29.05 2.77 3.12
N ALA A 248 29.84 2.82 2.04
CA ALA A 248 31.25 2.49 2.09
C ALA A 248 32.04 3.72 2.56
N VAL A 249 33.06 3.54 3.41
CA VAL A 249 33.86 4.65 3.96
C VAL A 249 35.36 4.34 3.87
N LEU A 250 36.12 5.29 3.33
CA LEU A 250 37.59 5.34 3.42
C LEU A 250 37.97 6.41 4.43
N SER A 251 38.50 6.00 5.57
CA SER A 251 38.99 6.90 6.62
C SER A 251 40.04 6.18 7.49
N SER A 252 40.79 6.95 8.29
CA SER A 252 41.60 6.40 9.38
C SER A 252 40.67 6.11 10.55
N LEU A 253 40.57 4.85 10.98
CA LEU A 253 39.63 4.43 12.05
C LEU A 253 39.95 5.05 13.40
N ASP A 254 41.22 5.40 13.65
CA ASP A 254 41.67 6.09 14.87
C ASP A 254 41.47 7.61 14.84
N SER A 255 40.83 8.17 13.80
CA SER A 255 40.70 9.63 13.62
C SER A 255 39.40 10.19 14.20
N ASP A 256 39.48 11.42 14.74
CA ASP A 256 38.30 12.17 15.21
C ASP A 256 37.24 12.31 14.11
N GLY A 257 37.65 12.43 12.85
CA GLY A 257 36.73 12.57 11.71
C GLY A 257 35.91 11.32 11.41
N TRP A 258 36.45 10.13 11.67
CA TRP A 258 35.67 8.89 11.60
C TRP A 258 34.64 8.84 12.74
N ASN A 259 35.06 9.13 13.97
CA ASN A 259 34.18 9.11 15.14
C ASN A 259 33.04 10.13 15.00
N ASP A 260 33.35 11.36 14.58
CA ASP A 260 32.35 12.41 14.37
C ASP A 260 31.32 12.04 13.28
N PHE A 261 31.78 11.43 12.18
CA PHE A 261 30.91 10.94 11.11
C PHE A 261 30.00 9.82 11.62
N HIS A 262 30.58 8.80 12.24
CA HIS A 262 29.86 7.63 12.75
C HIS A 262 28.84 8.01 13.84
N ASP A 263 29.22 8.90 14.76
CA ASP A 263 28.34 9.38 15.83
C ASP A 263 27.19 10.23 15.27
N SER A 264 27.43 11.03 14.24
CA SER A 264 26.39 11.81 13.57
C SER A 264 25.34 10.90 12.91
N LEU A 265 25.79 9.86 12.20
CA LEU A 265 24.89 8.86 11.62
C LEU A 265 24.11 8.09 12.70
N THR A 266 24.79 7.68 13.77
CA THR A 266 24.15 6.93 14.88
C THR A 266 23.09 7.78 15.60
N ARG A 267 23.40 9.05 15.89
CA ARG A 267 22.47 9.99 16.54
C ARG A 267 21.22 10.28 15.71
N SER A 268 21.28 10.10 14.39
CA SER A 268 20.12 10.31 13.52
C SER A 268 18.97 9.32 13.76
N GLY A 269 19.26 8.16 14.37
CA GLY A 269 18.29 7.08 14.60
C GLY A 269 17.88 6.33 13.33
N MET A 270 18.58 6.54 12.21
CA MET A 270 18.36 5.83 10.95
C MET A 270 19.26 4.59 10.86
N ALA A 271 18.78 3.55 10.19
CA ALA A 271 19.49 2.28 10.04
C ALA A 271 20.55 2.34 8.93
N PHE A 272 21.57 3.19 9.11
CA PHE A 272 22.74 3.20 8.24
C PHE A 272 23.59 1.94 8.48
N ASP A 273 23.93 1.24 7.40
CA ASP A 273 24.90 0.16 7.36
C ASP A 273 26.22 0.70 6.81
N VAL A 274 27.20 0.87 7.70
CA VAL A 274 28.46 1.54 7.38
C VAL A 274 29.60 0.53 7.37
N THR A 275 30.23 0.33 6.21
CA THR A 275 31.46 -0.45 6.10
C THR A 275 32.65 0.47 5.90
N ALA A 276 33.54 0.53 6.88
CA ALA A 276 34.77 1.30 6.79
C ALA A 276 35.96 0.44 6.38
N TYR A 277 36.85 1.00 5.57
CA TYR A 277 38.15 0.43 5.23
C TYR A 277 39.23 1.39 5.72
N ASP A 278 40.10 0.90 6.61
CA ASP A 278 41.15 1.71 7.23
C ASP A 278 42.20 2.13 6.20
N VAL A 279 42.41 3.43 6.06
CA VAL A 279 43.39 4.03 5.14
C VAL A 279 44.23 5.07 5.85
N ARG A 280 45.46 5.27 5.37
CA ARG A 280 46.27 6.40 5.81
C ARG A 280 45.78 7.65 5.10
N VAL A 281 45.38 8.65 5.87
CA VAL A 281 44.84 9.93 5.36
C VAL A 281 45.90 11.04 5.28
N GLN A 282 47.17 10.70 5.50
CA GLN A 282 48.33 11.60 5.41
C GLN A 282 49.63 10.81 5.15
N GLY A 283 50.60 11.46 4.53
CA GLY A 283 51.92 10.90 4.27
C GLY A 283 51.98 9.99 3.04
N GLU A 284 53.17 9.47 2.77
CA GLU A 284 53.48 8.68 1.56
C GLU A 284 52.63 7.38 1.44
N GLN A 285 52.18 6.82 2.56
CA GLN A 285 51.33 5.62 2.59
C GLN A 285 49.86 5.90 2.21
N LEU A 286 49.48 7.16 1.97
CA LEU A 286 48.13 7.52 1.54
C LEU A 286 47.78 6.90 0.19
N ARG A 287 48.58 7.15 -0.85
CA ARG A 287 48.33 6.65 -2.21
C ARG A 287 48.08 5.13 -2.24
N PRO A 288 48.97 4.25 -1.74
CA PRO A 288 48.76 2.81 -1.84
C PRO A 288 47.55 2.32 -1.05
N THR A 289 47.29 2.89 0.14
CA THR A 289 46.16 2.44 0.99
C THR A 289 44.80 2.90 0.46
N VAL A 290 44.69 4.15 -0.01
CA VAL A 290 43.46 4.68 -0.60
C VAL A 290 43.13 3.97 -1.92
N LEU A 291 44.12 3.70 -2.78
CA LEU A 291 43.90 2.94 -4.01
C LEU A 291 43.44 1.50 -3.74
N ALA A 292 43.98 0.85 -2.71
CA ALA A 292 43.53 -0.48 -2.30
C ALA A 292 42.07 -0.46 -1.81
N GLY A 293 41.70 0.53 -0.98
CA GLY A 293 40.33 0.71 -0.51
C GLY A 293 39.33 1.02 -1.65
N LEU A 294 39.72 1.88 -2.60
CA LEU A 294 38.90 2.17 -3.79
C LEU A 294 38.67 0.91 -4.64
N ARG A 295 39.70 0.06 -4.82
CA ARG A 295 39.56 -1.21 -5.53
C ARG A 295 38.64 -2.18 -4.77
N TYR A 296 38.82 -2.30 -3.46
CA TYR A 296 38.01 -3.18 -2.60
C TYR A 296 36.50 -2.88 -2.73
N PHE A 297 36.11 -1.60 -2.72
CA PHE A 297 34.72 -1.18 -2.85
C PHE A 297 34.22 -1.22 -4.31
N ALA A 298 35.09 -0.98 -5.30
CA ALA A 298 34.72 -1.12 -6.70
C ALA A 298 34.33 -2.56 -7.06
N GLU A 299 35.04 -3.57 -6.52
CA GLU A 299 34.72 -4.99 -6.71
C GLU A 299 33.36 -5.39 -6.09
N ARG A 300 32.92 -4.67 -5.04
CA ARG A 300 31.67 -4.91 -4.30
C ARG A 300 30.64 -3.79 -4.49
N ALA A 301 30.69 -3.07 -5.60
CA ALA A 301 29.88 -1.87 -5.80
C ALA A 301 28.35 -2.10 -5.71
N ARG A 302 27.84 -3.32 -5.83
CA ARG A 302 26.40 -3.62 -5.69
C ARG A 302 25.94 -3.70 -4.23
N GLU A 303 26.86 -3.88 -3.30
CA GLU A 303 26.59 -4.00 -1.87
C GLU A 303 26.38 -2.63 -1.19
N TYR A 304 26.82 -1.56 -1.84
CA TYR A 304 26.82 -0.20 -1.31
C TYR A 304 26.06 0.77 -2.20
N ASP A 305 25.52 1.83 -1.61
CA ASP A 305 24.80 2.88 -2.32
C ASP A 305 25.74 4.03 -2.71
N LEU A 306 26.73 4.34 -1.85
CA LEU A 306 27.74 5.37 -2.11
C LEU A 306 29.05 5.08 -1.36
N LEU A 307 30.11 5.79 -1.74
CA LEU A 307 31.42 5.76 -1.11
C LEU A 307 31.76 7.13 -0.50
N CYS A 308 32.17 7.17 0.75
CA CYS A 308 32.70 8.36 1.40
C CYS A 308 34.23 8.29 1.50
N ILE A 309 34.91 9.41 1.26
CA ILE A 309 36.33 9.58 1.57
C ILE A 309 36.42 10.68 2.62
N LEU A 310 36.84 10.31 3.83
CA LEU A 310 36.80 11.18 4.99
C LEU A 310 38.19 11.41 5.54
N ARG A 311 38.40 12.61 6.08
CA ARG A 311 39.61 12.96 6.82
C ARG A 311 39.24 13.71 8.09
N GLY A 312 39.68 13.21 9.23
CA GLY A 312 39.61 13.91 10.52
C GLY A 312 40.90 14.64 10.83
N GLY A 313 40.79 15.84 11.44
CA GLY A 313 41.86 16.56 12.12
C GLY A 313 43.26 16.45 11.51
N GLY A 314 43.67 17.44 10.73
CA GLY A 314 45.04 17.50 10.18
C GLY A 314 45.43 18.91 9.73
N SER A 315 46.72 19.10 9.49
CA SER A 315 47.24 20.37 8.98
C SER A 315 46.79 20.58 7.54
N ARG A 316 46.58 21.83 7.11
CA ARG A 316 46.15 22.16 5.72
C ARG A 316 47.03 21.49 4.67
N THR A 317 48.30 21.33 4.99
CA THR A 317 49.34 20.68 4.18
C THR A 317 49.10 19.20 3.95
N ASP A 318 48.44 18.47 4.86
CA ASP A 318 48.14 17.07 4.58
C ASP A 318 46.98 16.89 3.56
N LEU A 319 46.36 17.99 3.07
CA LEU A 319 45.47 17.94 1.90
C LEU A 319 46.23 17.63 0.61
N LEU A 320 47.51 18.00 0.54
CA LEU A 320 48.36 17.84 -0.65
C LEU A 320 48.52 16.39 -1.06
N TRP A 321 48.47 15.46 -0.09
CA TRP A 321 48.57 14.03 -0.36
C TRP A 321 47.36 13.49 -1.14
N PHE A 322 46.23 14.22 -1.18
CA PHE A 322 45.07 13.87 -2.01
C PHE A 322 45.14 14.47 -3.42
N ASP A 323 46.07 15.38 -3.70
CA ASP A 323 46.36 15.90 -5.04
C ASP A 323 47.23 14.91 -5.82
N ASP A 324 46.76 13.67 -5.88
CA ASP A 324 47.44 12.55 -6.51
C ASP A 324 46.74 12.11 -7.79
N ARG A 325 47.52 11.94 -8.86
CA ARG A 325 47.01 11.58 -10.19
C ARG A 325 46.28 10.23 -10.21
N GLU A 326 46.83 9.20 -9.55
CA GLU A 326 46.26 7.85 -9.60
C GLU A 326 45.00 7.78 -8.75
N VAL A 327 45.00 8.40 -7.57
CA VAL A 327 43.83 8.50 -6.70
C VAL A 327 42.70 9.26 -7.40
N ALA A 328 43.01 10.40 -8.03
CA ALA A 328 42.01 11.20 -8.75
C ALA A 328 41.40 10.43 -9.92
N LEU A 329 42.20 9.69 -10.69
CA LEU A 329 41.70 8.84 -11.77
C LEU A 329 40.79 7.72 -11.25
N ALA A 330 41.17 7.08 -10.13
CA ALA A 330 40.40 6.02 -9.50
C ALA A 330 39.04 6.53 -8.98
N VAL A 331 39.01 7.70 -8.34
CA VAL A 331 37.78 8.35 -7.87
C VAL A 331 36.88 8.76 -9.04
N ALA A 332 37.44 9.40 -10.08
CA ALA A 332 36.67 9.83 -11.25
C ALA A 332 36.02 8.66 -12.00
N CYS A 333 36.65 7.48 -12.02
CA CYS A 333 36.14 6.28 -12.67
C CYS A 333 35.35 5.34 -11.73
N HIS A 334 35.23 5.70 -10.45
CA HIS A 334 34.62 4.82 -9.46
C HIS A 334 33.12 4.57 -9.78
N PRO A 335 32.62 3.32 -9.65
CA PRO A 335 31.23 3.00 -9.98
C PRO A 335 30.21 3.57 -8.99
N LEU A 336 30.60 3.74 -7.73
CA LEU A 336 29.77 4.40 -6.71
C LEU A 336 29.93 5.91 -6.76
N LYS A 337 28.85 6.63 -6.40
CA LYS A 337 28.91 8.06 -6.10
C LYS A 337 29.91 8.29 -4.97
N VAL A 338 30.93 9.11 -5.20
CA VAL A 338 31.93 9.46 -4.20
C VAL A 338 31.55 10.77 -3.52
N VAL A 339 31.58 10.78 -2.20
CA VAL A 339 31.34 11.95 -1.36
C VAL A 339 32.56 12.19 -0.46
N CYS A 340 33.22 13.33 -0.65
CA CYS A 340 34.42 13.71 0.08
C CYS A 340 34.05 14.57 1.29
N GLY A 341 34.69 14.30 2.43
CA GLY A 341 34.66 15.10 3.65
C GLY A 341 36.07 15.44 4.10
N ILE A 342 36.89 15.93 3.18
CA ILE A 342 38.34 16.10 3.36
C ILE A 342 38.70 17.58 3.61
N GLY A 343 37.96 18.51 3.00
CA GLY A 343 38.37 19.91 2.81
C GLY A 343 38.23 20.85 4.03
N HIS A 344 38.48 22.13 3.77
CA HIS A 344 38.25 23.25 4.69
C HIS A 344 37.66 24.44 3.90
N GLN A 345 37.14 25.47 4.57
CA GLN A 345 36.38 26.57 3.93
C GLN A 345 37.10 27.34 2.79
N ARG A 346 38.42 27.18 2.59
CA ARG A 346 39.21 27.97 1.63
C ARG A 346 40.07 27.14 0.66
N ASP A 347 40.34 25.87 0.94
CA ASP A 347 41.24 25.03 0.12
C ASP A 347 40.49 23.79 -0.38
N GLN A 348 40.59 23.54 -1.68
CA GLN A 348 40.00 22.38 -2.36
C GLN A 348 41.11 21.49 -2.93
N SER A 349 41.08 20.21 -2.60
CA SER A 349 41.89 19.18 -3.25
C SER A 349 41.34 18.86 -4.65
N VAL A 350 42.11 18.13 -5.46
CA VAL A 350 41.61 17.56 -6.74
C VAL A 350 40.32 16.77 -6.52
N LEU A 351 40.24 16.00 -5.43
CA LEU A 351 39.07 15.17 -5.11
C LEU A 351 37.81 15.99 -4.85
N ASP A 352 37.95 17.17 -4.25
CA ASP A 352 36.83 18.08 -3.99
C ASP A 352 36.22 18.68 -5.26
N VAL A 353 36.98 18.68 -6.36
CA VAL A 353 36.56 19.22 -7.66
C VAL A 353 35.86 18.15 -8.50
N ILE A 354 36.26 16.88 -8.39
CA ILE A 354 35.78 15.78 -9.25
C ILE A 354 34.66 14.93 -8.62
N ALA A 355 34.47 15.04 -7.31
CA ALA A 355 33.45 14.33 -6.53
C ALA A 355 32.58 15.32 -5.75
N HIS A 356 31.45 14.85 -5.20
CA HIS A 356 30.65 15.71 -4.31
C HIS A 356 31.45 15.93 -3.04
N SER A 357 31.65 17.17 -2.58
CA SER A 357 32.47 17.44 -1.41
C SER A 357 31.79 18.35 -0.42
N GLU A 358 31.93 18.01 0.85
CA GLU A 358 31.53 18.82 1.99
C GLU A 358 32.75 19.19 2.84
N LYS A 359 32.58 20.25 3.64
CA LYS A 359 33.67 20.86 4.41
C LYS A 359 34.21 19.97 5.52
N THR A 360 33.43 19.06 6.06
CA THR A 360 33.82 18.23 7.21
C THR A 360 33.18 16.85 7.11
N PRO A 361 33.77 15.82 7.74
CA PRO A 361 33.12 14.52 7.86
C PRO A 361 31.71 14.61 8.46
N THR A 362 31.51 15.45 9.48
CA THR A 362 30.18 15.68 10.08
C THR A 362 29.18 16.24 9.07
N ALA A 363 29.59 17.19 8.22
CA ALA A 363 28.72 17.75 7.18
C ALA A 363 28.35 16.71 6.12
N VAL A 364 29.26 15.78 5.79
CA VAL A 364 28.93 14.63 4.94
C VAL A 364 27.85 13.78 5.61
N ALA A 365 28.00 13.43 6.90
CA ALA A 365 26.98 12.66 7.61
C ALA A 365 25.62 13.38 7.64
N GLU A 366 25.61 14.69 7.90
CA GLU A 366 24.37 15.50 7.89
C GLU A 366 23.69 15.52 6.53
N LEU A 367 24.47 15.62 5.44
CA LEU A 367 23.97 15.51 4.07
C LEU A 367 23.27 14.15 3.85
N LEU A 368 23.91 13.05 4.23
CA LEU A 368 23.33 11.70 4.07
C LEU A 368 22.05 11.52 4.89
N VAL A 369 22.04 12.02 6.13
CA VAL A 369 20.85 12.03 6.99
C VAL A 369 19.73 12.85 6.37
N ALA A 370 20.04 14.00 5.76
CA ALA A 370 19.05 14.83 5.09
C ALA A 370 18.42 14.13 3.88
N GLU A 371 19.21 13.43 3.06
CA GLU A 371 18.69 12.70 1.90
C GLU A 371 17.78 11.53 2.31
N VAL A 372 18.19 10.71 3.29
CA VAL A 372 17.33 9.64 3.82
C VAL A 372 16.06 10.21 4.45
N ARG A 373 16.15 11.34 5.16
CA ARG A 373 14.97 12.03 5.71
C ARG A 373 14.00 12.47 4.61
N ARG A 374 14.51 13.11 3.55
CA ARG A 374 13.70 13.55 2.40
C ARG A 374 13.00 12.37 1.74
N ALA A 375 13.70 11.27 1.50
CA ALA A 375 13.09 10.06 0.92
C ALA A 375 11.97 9.49 1.80
N ARG A 376 12.17 9.47 3.12
CA ARG A 376 11.17 9.02 4.09
C ARG A 376 9.93 9.93 4.11
N GLU A 377 10.12 11.25 4.00
CA GLU A 377 9.03 12.23 3.92
C GLU A 377 8.19 12.02 2.66
N VAL A 378 8.83 11.88 1.50
CA VAL A 378 8.15 11.58 0.23
C VAL A 378 7.34 10.28 0.33
N LEU A 379 7.91 9.22 0.91
CA LEU A 379 7.20 7.96 1.09
C LEU A 379 5.99 8.11 2.03
N ALA A 380 6.13 8.88 3.11
CA ALA A 380 5.04 9.15 4.05
C ALA A 380 3.91 9.96 3.40
N ASP A 381 4.25 10.95 2.57
CA ASP A 381 3.28 11.73 1.80
C ASP A 381 2.52 10.86 0.80
N LEU A 382 3.23 10.04 0.03
CA LEU A 382 2.60 9.08 -0.89
C LEU A 382 1.66 8.12 -0.15
N GLY A 383 2.07 7.63 1.03
CA GLY A 383 1.23 6.80 1.89
C GLY A 383 -0.05 7.50 2.35
N ARG A 384 0.04 8.78 2.75
CA ARG A 384 -1.12 9.60 3.10
C ARG A 384 -2.06 9.79 1.91
N CYS A 385 -1.52 10.18 0.76
CA CYS A 385 -2.32 10.39 -0.45
C CYS A 385 -3.04 9.10 -0.89
N LEU A 386 -2.36 7.95 -0.81
CA LEU A 386 -2.98 6.66 -1.12
C LEU A 386 -4.12 6.34 -0.15
N ALA A 387 -3.91 6.54 1.16
CA ALA A 387 -4.94 6.31 2.17
C ALA A 387 -6.17 7.21 1.96
N ASP A 388 -5.96 8.47 1.61
CA ASP A 388 -7.04 9.43 1.33
C ASP A 388 -7.83 9.04 0.08
N LEU A 389 -7.14 8.63 -1.00
CA LEU A 389 -7.77 8.15 -2.22
C LEU A 389 -8.62 6.90 -1.95
N VAL A 390 -8.07 5.92 -1.24
CA VAL A 390 -8.78 4.69 -0.88
C VAL A 390 -10.02 5.01 -0.04
N ARG A 391 -9.89 5.87 0.98
CA ARG A 391 -11.05 6.30 1.80
C ARG A 391 -12.13 6.97 0.97
N LYS A 392 -11.74 7.83 0.03
CA LYS A 392 -12.68 8.51 -0.88
C LYS A 392 -13.44 7.52 -1.75
N VAL A 393 -12.72 6.59 -2.40
CA VAL A 393 -13.33 5.57 -3.27
C VAL A 393 -14.28 4.67 -2.47
N LEU A 394 -13.84 4.16 -1.32
CA LEU A 394 -14.69 3.31 -0.47
C LEU A 394 -15.90 4.06 0.09
N GLY A 395 -15.76 5.36 0.39
CA GLY A 395 -16.86 6.21 0.82
C GLY A 395 -17.93 6.35 -0.26
N THR A 396 -17.54 6.66 -1.49
CA THR A 396 -18.47 6.78 -2.62
C THR A 396 -19.19 5.46 -2.93
N GLU A 397 -18.46 4.34 -2.96
CA GLU A 397 -19.07 3.02 -3.18
C GLU A 397 -20.06 2.65 -2.08
N ARG A 398 -19.73 2.98 -0.82
CA ARG A 398 -20.63 2.76 0.31
C ARG A 398 -21.91 3.58 0.19
N GLU A 399 -21.81 4.86 -0.17
CA GLU A 399 -22.97 5.72 -0.40
C GLU A 399 -23.88 5.18 -1.50
N ILE A 400 -23.30 4.71 -2.62
CA ILE A 400 -24.04 4.08 -3.72
C ILE A 400 -24.77 2.82 -3.24
N LEU A 401 -24.09 1.95 -2.50
CA LEU A 401 -24.69 0.73 -1.94
C LEU A 401 -25.82 1.04 -0.96
N GLU A 402 -25.65 2.04 -0.10
CA GLU A 402 -26.70 2.48 0.85
C GLU A 402 -27.92 3.04 0.10
N GLN A 403 -27.72 3.84 -0.96
CA GLN A 403 -28.80 4.35 -1.80
C GLN A 403 -29.53 3.24 -2.56
N LEU A 404 -28.80 2.28 -3.13
CA LEU A 404 -29.37 1.11 -3.81
C LEU A 404 -30.18 0.25 -2.83
N ALA A 405 -29.65 0.00 -1.63
CA ALA A 405 -30.33 -0.77 -0.60
C ALA A 405 -31.64 -0.08 -0.14
N GLN A 406 -31.61 1.24 0.08
CA GLN A 406 -32.80 2.03 0.42
C GLN A 406 -33.84 2.01 -0.71
N THR A 407 -33.38 2.14 -1.95
CA THR A 407 -34.25 2.10 -3.14
C THR A 407 -34.92 0.73 -3.28
N LEU A 408 -34.15 -0.36 -3.14
CA LEU A 408 -34.66 -1.73 -3.20
C LEU A 408 -35.67 -1.98 -2.10
N ARG A 409 -35.40 -1.55 -0.87
CA ARG A 409 -36.34 -1.67 0.25
C ARG A 409 -37.66 -0.96 -0.05
N ARG A 410 -37.60 0.30 -0.51
CA ARG A 410 -38.80 1.08 -0.85
C ARG A 410 -39.61 0.43 -1.98
N LEU A 411 -38.96 0.00 -3.06
CA LEU A 411 -39.62 -0.68 -4.19
C LEU A 411 -40.28 -1.99 -3.74
N THR A 412 -39.60 -2.75 -2.88
CA THR A 412 -40.13 -4.00 -2.31
C THR A 412 -41.35 -3.74 -1.44
N GLU A 413 -41.29 -2.74 -0.55
CA GLU A 413 -42.42 -2.34 0.30
C GLU A 413 -43.62 -1.91 -0.55
N MET A 414 -43.40 -1.09 -1.59
CA MET A 414 -44.47 -0.69 -2.51
C MET A 414 -45.09 -1.87 -3.26
N ARG A 415 -44.26 -2.81 -3.75
CA ARG A 415 -44.75 -4.01 -4.46
C ARG A 415 -45.56 -4.91 -3.54
N VAL A 416 -45.09 -5.15 -2.31
CA VAL A 416 -45.83 -5.96 -1.33
C VAL A 416 -47.17 -5.31 -0.99
N LEU A 417 -47.22 -3.99 -0.82
CA LEU A 417 -48.46 -3.26 -0.59
C LEU A 417 -49.42 -3.33 -1.78
N SER A 418 -48.92 -3.21 -3.02
CA SER A 418 -49.76 -3.33 -4.22
C SER A 418 -50.36 -4.72 -4.36
N GLU A 419 -49.54 -5.77 -4.15
CA GLU A 419 -50.00 -7.16 -4.20
C GLU A 419 -51.06 -7.44 -3.11
N ARG A 420 -50.85 -6.92 -1.89
CA ARG A 420 -51.85 -7.02 -0.81
C ARG A 420 -53.17 -6.35 -1.20
N ARG A 421 -53.14 -5.17 -1.80
CA ARG A 421 -54.36 -4.47 -2.27
C ARG A 421 -55.09 -5.27 -3.36
N GLN A 422 -54.35 -5.79 -4.35
CA GLN A 422 -54.94 -6.62 -5.41
C GLN A 422 -55.59 -7.90 -4.85
N LEU A 423 -54.92 -8.55 -3.89
CA LEU A 423 -55.48 -9.72 -3.21
C LEU A 423 -56.76 -9.38 -2.44
N ASP A 424 -56.79 -8.26 -1.72
CA ASP A 424 -57.96 -7.81 -0.98
C ASP A 424 -59.13 -7.42 -1.91
N GLU A 425 -58.84 -6.79 -3.04
CA GLU A 425 -59.84 -6.48 -4.07
C GLU A 425 -60.42 -7.77 -4.69
N ALA A 426 -59.57 -8.74 -5.04
CA ALA A 426 -60.00 -10.04 -5.53
C ALA A 426 -60.86 -10.78 -4.50
N ARG A 427 -60.44 -10.81 -3.23
CA ARG A 427 -61.21 -11.37 -2.10
C ARG A 427 -62.59 -10.73 -1.98
N ARG A 428 -62.68 -9.40 -2.03
CA ARG A 428 -63.96 -8.66 -2.01
C ARG A 428 -64.79 -8.94 -3.26
N GLY A 429 -64.15 -9.09 -4.42
CA GLY A 429 -64.78 -9.46 -5.68
C GLY A 429 -65.50 -10.80 -5.59
N VAL A 430 -64.83 -11.83 -5.10
CA VAL A 430 -65.42 -13.17 -4.86
C VAL A 430 -66.64 -13.05 -3.93
N GLY A 431 -66.50 -12.34 -2.80
CA GLY A 431 -67.61 -12.14 -1.86
C GLY A 431 -68.82 -11.43 -2.48
N ARG A 432 -68.60 -10.43 -3.35
CA ARG A 432 -69.68 -9.76 -4.09
C ARG A 432 -70.33 -10.70 -5.11
N ALA A 433 -69.54 -11.43 -5.89
CA ALA A 433 -70.05 -12.36 -6.90
C ALA A 433 -70.91 -13.46 -6.27
N VAL A 434 -70.46 -14.05 -5.15
CA VAL A 434 -71.23 -15.06 -4.41
C VAL A 434 -72.56 -14.48 -3.92
N ARG A 435 -72.56 -13.28 -3.33
CA ARG A 435 -73.80 -12.63 -2.88
C ARG A 435 -74.77 -12.35 -4.04
N GLN A 436 -74.25 -11.91 -5.19
CA GLN A 436 -75.06 -11.66 -6.38
C GLN A 436 -75.67 -12.95 -6.93
N LEU A 437 -74.90 -14.04 -7.01
CA LEU A 437 -75.39 -15.35 -7.44
C LEU A 437 -76.47 -15.88 -6.50
N LEU A 438 -76.26 -15.82 -5.19
CA LEU A 438 -77.24 -16.25 -4.20
C LEU A 438 -78.52 -15.40 -4.24
N ALA A 439 -78.40 -14.08 -4.42
CA ALA A 439 -79.55 -13.20 -4.58
C ALA A 439 -80.34 -13.51 -5.86
N ALA A 440 -79.64 -13.74 -6.98
CA ALA A 440 -80.26 -14.11 -8.24
C ALA A 440 -80.99 -15.46 -8.14
N GLU A 441 -80.37 -16.47 -7.53
CA GLU A 441 -80.99 -17.79 -7.33
C GLU A 441 -82.19 -17.70 -6.39
N ARG A 442 -82.13 -16.87 -5.34
CA ARG A 442 -83.28 -16.61 -4.45
C ARG A 442 -84.44 -15.99 -5.20
N VAL A 443 -84.20 -15.02 -6.08
CA VAL A 443 -85.25 -14.42 -6.93
C VAL A 443 -85.80 -15.45 -7.91
N ALA A 444 -84.95 -16.28 -8.52
CA ALA A 444 -85.37 -17.34 -9.42
C ALA A 444 -86.27 -18.37 -8.71
N LEU A 445 -85.90 -18.79 -7.49
CA LEU A 445 -86.68 -19.70 -6.66
C LEU A 445 -88.04 -19.09 -6.29
N LEU A 446 -88.08 -17.82 -5.87
CA LEU A 446 -89.33 -17.12 -5.57
C LEU A 446 -90.24 -17.06 -6.80
N ARG A 447 -89.70 -16.72 -7.98
CA ARG A 447 -90.46 -16.72 -9.24
C ARG A 447 -90.99 -18.11 -9.60
N ARG A 448 -90.18 -19.17 -9.45
CA ARG A 448 -90.62 -20.56 -9.67
C ARG A 448 -91.73 -20.95 -8.70
N SER A 449 -91.61 -20.57 -7.42
CA SER A 449 -92.63 -20.83 -6.40
C SER A 449 -93.95 -20.11 -6.68
N GLU A 450 -93.89 -18.87 -7.16
CA GLU A 450 -95.07 -18.08 -7.48
C GLU A 450 -95.76 -18.59 -8.75
N ARG A 451 -94.99 -19.00 -9.76
CA ARG A 451 -95.51 -19.69 -10.94
C ARG A 451 -96.22 -20.99 -10.56
N LEU A 452 -95.64 -21.79 -9.66
CA LEU A 452 -96.27 -23.01 -9.17
C LEU A 452 -97.59 -22.70 -8.46
N ARG A 453 -97.60 -21.73 -7.53
CA ARG A 453 -98.82 -21.31 -6.80
C ARG A 453 -99.90 -20.81 -7.75
N SER A 454 -99.54 -19.94 -8.69
CA SER A 454 -100.46 -19.40 -9.68
C SER A 454 -100.98 -20.49 -10.61
N GLY A 455 -100.12 -21.40 -11.08
CA GLY A 455 -100.51 -22.54 -11.91
C GLY A 455 -101.50 -23.47 -11.19
N VAL A 456 -101.20 -23.84 -9.94
CA VAL A 456 -102.10 -24.65 -9.10
C VAL A 456 -103.44 -23.93 -8.88
N ARG A 457 -103.43 -22.63 -8.62
CA ARG A 457 -104.65 -21.83 -8.44
C ARG A 457 -105.50 -21.79 -9.71
N LEU A 458 -104.89 -21.57 -10.87
CA LEU A 458 -105.59 -21.55 -12.16
C LEU A 458 -106.18 -22.92 -12.49
N GLU A 459 -105.45 -24.01 -12.25
CA GLU A 459 -105.96 -25.37 -12.44
C GLU A 459 -107.16 -25.64 -11.52
N LEU A 460 -107.06 -25.28 -10.23
CA LEU A 460 -108.18 -25.42 -9.28
C LEU A 460 -109.41 -24.61 -9.71
N LEU A 461 -109.23 -23.37 -10.19
CA LEU A 461 -110.34 -22.56 -10.72
C LEU A 461 -110.95 -23.20 -11.99
N GLY A 462 -110.11 -23.73 -12.87
CA GLY A 462 -110.54 -24.48 -14.05
C GLY A 462 -111.35 -25.72 -13.67
N GLN A 463 -110.89 -26.52 -12.71
CA GLN A 463 -111.62 -27.68 -12.21
C GLN A 463 -112.94 -27.30 -11.55
N ARG A 464 -112.98 -26.23 -10.74
CA ARG A 464 -114.23 -25.69 -10.18
C ARG A 464 -115.20 -25.25 -11.27
N GLY A 465 -114.72 -24.58 -12.31
CA GLY A 465 -115.53 -24.19 -13.47
C GLY A 465 -116.10 -25.40 -14.23
N ARG A 466 -115.30 -26.45 -14.44
CA ARG A 466 -115.77 -27.72 -15.06
C ARG A 466 -116.84 -28.40 -14.21
N LEU A 467 -116.67 -28.41 -12.88
CA LEU A 467 -117.64 -28.95 -11.92
C LEU A 467 -118.95 -28.15 -11.96
N ALA A 468 -118.88 -26.82 -11.89
CA ALA A 468 -120.04 -25.94 -11.98
C ALA A 468 -120.78 -26.14 -13.32
N GLY A 469 -120.06 -26.15 -14.44
CA GLY A 469 -120.65 -26.40 -15.76
C GLY A 469 -121.29 -27.78 -15.87
N SER A 470 -120.70 -28.81 -15.24
CA SER A 470 -121.30 -30.15 -15.18
C SER A 470 -122.58 -30.16 -14.33
N ALA A 471 -122.60 -29.44 -13.21
CA ALA A 471 -123.79 -29.29 -12.37
C ALA A 471 -124.92 -28.55 -13.11
N THR A 472 -124.62 -27.45 -13.81
CA THR A 472 -125.60 -26.74 -14.63
C THR A 472 -126.14 -27.64 -15.76
N ARG A 473 -125.26 -28.35 -16.49
CA ARG A 473 -125.70 -29.29 -17.53
C ARG A 473 -126.60 -30.39 -16.98
N LEU A 474 -126.29 -30.92 -15.80
CA LEU A 474 -127.12 -31.93 -15.14
C LEU A 474 -128.51 -31.36 -14.79
N ALA A 475 -128.57 -30.16 -14.21
CA ALA A 475 -129.82 -29.50 -13.84
C ALA A 475 -130.69 -29.14 -15.05
N THR A 476 -130.11 -28.55 -16.10
CA THR A 476 -130.87 -28.21 -17.32
C THR A 476 -131.26 -29.47 -18.09
N GLY A 477 -130.38 -30.48 -18.11
CA GLY A 477 -130.67 -31.77 -18.74
C GLY A 477 -131.81 -32.52 -18.07
N SER A 478 -131.84 -32.54 -16.73
CA SER A 478 -132.92 -33.17 -15.97
C SER A 478 -134.25 -32.44 -16.15
N GLN A 479 -134.26 -31.10 -16.15
CA GLN A 479 -135.47 -30.30 -16.39
C GLN A 479 -136.04 -30.56 -17.79
N ARG A 480 -135.21 -30.56 -18.84
CA ARG A 480 -135.65 -30.87 -20.21
C ARG A 480 -136.21 -32.29 -20.34
N LEU A 481 -135.63 -33.25 -19.62
CA LEU A 481 -136.13 -34.63 -19.58
C LEU A 481 -137.55 -34.68 -18.98
N LEU A 482 -137.78 -33.97 -17.88
CA LEU A 482 -139.09 -33.86 -17.23
C LEU A 482 -140.11 -33.15 -18.12
N GLU A 483 -139.74 -32.03 -18.76
CA GLU A 483 -140.61 -31.31 -19.70
C GLU A 483 -141.04 -32.18 -20.89
N ARG A 484 -140.10 -32.95 -21.46
CA ARG A 484 -140.42 -33.92 -22.52
C ARG A 484 -141.37 -35.02 -22.05
N ALA A 485 -141.18 -35.52 -20.84
CA ALA A 485 -142.08 -36.52 -20.25
C ALA A 485 -143.50 -35.94 -20.06
N ALA A 486 -143.61 -34.71 -19.56
CA ALA A 486 -144.89 -34.00 -19.40
C ALA A 486 -145.58 -33.75 -20.75
N GLY A 487 -144.84 -33.33 -21.78
CA GLY A 487 -145.37 -33.13 -23.14
C GLY A 487 -145.93 -34.43 -23.75
N ARG A 488 -145.24 -35.56 -23.57
CA ARG A 488 -145.76 -36.88 -24.00
C ARG A 488 -147.09 -37.22 -23.32
N LEU A 489 -147.19 -36.98 -22.01
CA LEU A 489 -148.40 -37.22 -21.24
C LEU A 489 -149.58 -36.37 -21.75
N ALA A 490 -149.34 -35.08 -22.00
CA ALA A 490 -150.37 -34.16 -22.52
C ALA A 490 -150.90 -34.59 -23.90
N THR A 491 -150.01 -35.09 -24.76
CA THR A 491 -150.38 -35.54 -26.12
C THR A 491 -151.29 -36.79 -26.05
N GLN A 492 -151.00 -37.72 -25.14
CA GLN A 492 -151.87 -38.88 -24.92
C GLN A 492 -153.26 -38.47 -24.39
N ALA A 493 -153.33 -37.49 -23.48
CA ALA A 493 -154.60 -36.98 -22.97
C ALA A 493 -155.47 -36.29 -24.05
N ALA A 494 -154.84 -35.55 -24.99
CA ALA A 494 -155.56 -34.92 -26.10
C ALA A 494 -156.18 -35.94 -27.07
N ARG A 495 -155.48 -37.06 -27.31
CA ARG A 495 -155.94 -38.14 -28.20
C ARG A 495 -157.22 -38.81 -27.68
N GLN A 496 -157.36 -38.92 -26.36
CA GLN A 496 -158.56 -39.46 -25.72
C GLN A 496 -159.81 -38.60 -25.98
N ARG A 497 -159.66 -37.27 -26.07
CA ARG A 497 -160.78 -36.32 -26.26
C ARG A 497 -161.36 -36.29 -27.68
N LEU A 498 -160.61 -36.74 -28.69
CA LEU A 498 -161.03 -36.70 -30.10
C LEU A 498 -162.01 -37.82 -30.50
N LEU A 499 -162.20 -38.83 -29.66
CA LEU A 499 -163.00 -40.03 -29.96
C LEU A 499 -164.44 -39.97 -29.40
N ASP A 500 -164.93 -38.80 -28.99
CA ASP A 500 -166.27 -38.63 -28.39
C ASP A 500 -167.38 -38.38 -29.46
N PRO A 501 -168.38 -39.28 -29.61
CA PRO A 501 -169.43 -39.19 -30.63
C PRO A 501 -170.36 -37.97 -30.51
N ALA A 502 -170.48 -37.35 -29.33
CA ALA A 502 -171.39 -36.21 -29.11
C ALA A 502 -171.04 -34.99 -29.99
N ARG A 503 -169.76 -34.83 -30.34
CA ARG A 503 -169.28 -33.70 -31.17
C ARG A 503 -169.51 -33.87 -32.67
N VAL A 504 -169.82 -35.08 -33.14
CA VAL A 504 -170.12 -35.29 -34.57
C VAL A 504 -171.47 -34.67 -34.92
N LEU A 505 -172.42 -34.67 -33.99
CA LEU A 505 -173.75 -34.04 -34.15
C LEU A 505 -173.70 -32.50 -34.04
N GLU A 506 -172.73 -31.94 -33.30
CA GLU A 506 -172.52 -30.47 -33.23
C GLU A 506 -172.05 -29.87 -34.56
N ARG A 507 -171.40 -30.66 -35.43
CA ARG A 507 -170.85 -30.20 -36.72
C ARG A 507 -171.88 -30.17 -37.86
N GLY A 508 -173.17 -30.29 -37.54
CA GLY A 508 -174.26 -30.16 -38.53
C GLY A 508 -174.59 -31.42 -39.33
N TYR A 509 -174.07 -32.58 -38.91
CA TYR A 509 -174.44 -33.88 -39.49
C TYR A 509 -175.74 -34.37 -38.85
N ALA A 510 -176.66 -34.86 -39.68
CA ALA A 510 -177.93 -35.40 -39.25
C ALA A 510 -177.94 -36.93 -39.35
N LEU A 511 -178.52 -37.59 -38.35
CA LEU A 511 -178.61 -39.04 -38.26
C LEU A 511 -179.99 -39.49 -38.75
N ALA A 512 -180.06 -40.13 -39.92
CA ALA A 512 -181.32 -40.64 -40.46
C ALA A 512 -181.67 -41.99 -39.82
N ARG A 513 -182.96 -42.21 -39.51
CA ARG A 513 -183.51 -43.44 -38.94
C ARG A 513 -184.79 -43.88 -39.67
N ASP A 514 -184.97 -45.19 -39.77
CA ASP A 514 -186.19 -45.85 -40.28
C ASP A 514 -187.36 -45.69 -39.27
N PRO A 515 -188.65 -45.80 -39.64
CA PRO A 515 -189.80 -45.92 -38.73
C PRO A 515 -189.61 -46.86 -37.52
N ASP A 516 -188.79 -47.91 -37.64
CA ASP A 516 -188.46 -48.82 -36.53
C ASP A 516 -187.31 -48.34 -35.62
N GLY A 517 -186.78 -47.14 -35.83
CA GLY A 517 -185.76 -46.48 -34.98
C GLY A 517 -184.30 -46.84 -35.26
N ARG A 518 -184.01 -47.70 -36.25
CA ARG A 518 -182.65 -48.10 -36.66
C ARG A 518 -181.96 -47.02 -37.52
N ILE A 519 -180.65 -46.83 -37.34
CA ILE A 519 -179.87 -45.84 -38.10
C ILE A 519 -179.73 -46.31 -39.55
N LEU A 520 -180.07 -45.41 -40.48
CA LEU A 520 -179.94 -45.60 -41.90
C LEU A 520 -178.55 -45.12 -42.34
N THR A 521 -177.69 -46.06 -42.72
CA THR A 521 -176.36 -45.78 -43.25
C THR A 521 -176.29 -45.84 -44.79
N GLY A 522 -177.41 -46.15 -45.46
CA GLY A 522 -177.46 -46.27 -46.92
C GLY A 522 -178.89 -46.26 -47.49
N ILE A 523 -179.02 -46.01 -48.80
CA ILE A 523 -180.29 -45.67 -49.47
C ILE A 523 -181.12 -46.86 -49.98
N GLY A 524 -180.56 -48.08 -49.99
CA GLY A 524 -181.19 -49.25 -50.66
C GLY A 524 -182.52 -49.74 -50.06
N ARG A 525 -182.91 -49.24 -48.88
CA ARG A 525 -184.18 -49.57 -48.22
C ARG A 525 -185.24 -48.48 -48.34
N LEU A 526 -184.89 -47.34 -48.94
CA LEU A 526 -185.79 -46.22 -49.11
C LEU A 526 -186.53 -46.35 -50.44
N ARG A 527 -187.87 -46.42 -50.36
CA ARG A 527 -188.74 -46.38 -51.53
C ARG A 527 -189.35 -44.98 -51.65
N PRO A 528 -189.56 -44.43 -52.85
CA PRO A 528 -190.32 -43.19 -53.03
C PRO A 528 -191.69 -43.31 -52.36
N GLY A 529 -192.06 -42.33 -51.53
CA GLY A 529 -193.23 -42.34 -50.66
C GLY A 529 -192.97 -42.84 -49.22
N ALA A 530 -191.77 -43.33 -48.89
CA ALA A 530 -191.44 -43.76 -47.53
C ALA A 530 -191.10 -42.57 -46.62
N THR A 531 -191.53 -42.61 -45.36
CA THR A 531 -191.23 -41.57 -44.35
C THR A 531 -190.05 -41.98 -43.46
N VAL A 532 -189.09 -41.08 -43.23
CA VAL A 532 -187.90 -41.28 -42.37
C VAL A 532 -187.81 -40.22 -41.28
N ALA A 533 -187.15 -40.56 -40.16
CA ALA A 533 -186.87 -39.63 -39.07
C ALA A 533 -185.41 -39.17 -39.12
N ILE A 534 -185.20 -37.86 -39.20
CA ILE A 534 -183.86 -37.25 -39.24
C ILE A 534 -183.59 -36.61 -37.88
N GLN A 535 -182.59 -37.11 -37.16
CA GLN A 535 -182.15 -36.60 -35.87
C GLN A 535 -181.00 -35.60 -36.06
N MET A 536 -181.23 -34.37 -35.65
CA MET A 536 -180.26 -33.28 -35.63
C MET A 536 -179.96 -32.88 -34.18
N ARG A 537 -178.98 -31.97 -34.01
CA ARG A 537 -178.51 -31.49 -32.70
C ARG A 537 -179.65 -31.11 -31.75
N ASP A 538 -180.68 -30.46 -32.25
CA ASP A 538 -181.73 -29.80 -31.47
C ASP A 538 -183.13 -30.41 -31.67
N GLY A 539 -183.26 -31.47 -32.47
CA GLY A 539 -184.55 -32.13 -32.63
C GLY A 539 -184.58 -33.20 -33.70
N THR A 540 -185.77 -33.78 -33.86
CA THR A 540 -186.05 -34.81 -34.86
C THR A 540 -187.15 -34.35 -35.81
N ALA A 541 -186.91 -34.41 -37.11
CA ALA A 541 -187.90 -34.08 -38.16
C ALA A 541 -188.31 -35.34 -38.93
N ARG A 542 -189.58 -35.41 -39.35
CA ARG A 542 -190.06 -36.46 -40.27
C ARG A 542 -190.01 -35.94 -41.70
N ALA A 543 -189.41 -36.70 -42.59
CA ALA A 543 -189.28 -36.37 -44.00
C ALA A 543 -189.81 -37.52 -44.87
N GLU A 544 -190.53 -37.21 -45.93
CA GLU A 544 -190.97 -38.19 -46.93
C GLU A 544 -189.99 -38.19 -48.11
N ILE A 545 -189.65 -39.38 -48.58
CA ILE A 545 -188.68 -39.57 -49.66
C ILE A 545 -189.38 -39.42 -51.01
N LEU A 546 -189.04 -38.38 -51.77
CA LEU A 546 -189.67 -38.07 -53.05
C LEU A 546 -189.04 -38.82 -54.25
N GLU A 547 -187.72 -39.05 -54.22
CA GLU A 547 -186.98 -39.79 -55.25
C GLU A 547 -185.80 -40.52 -54.60
N THR A 548 -185.49 -41.74 -55.06
CA THR A 548 -184.27 -42.45 -54.66
C THR A 548 -183.41 -42.78 -55.88
N ARG A 549 -182.20 -42.21 -55.93
CA ARG A 549 -181.19 -42.55 -56.94
C ARG A 549 -180.11 -43.41 -56.31
N SER A 550 -180.11 -44.70 -56.67
CA SER A 550 -179.00 -45.59 -56.38
C SER A 550 -177.77 -45.18 -57.20
N ARG A 551 -176.65 -44.88 -56.52
CA ARG A 551 -175.36 -44.84 -57.20
C ARG A 551 -174.94 -46.30 -57.46
N SER A 552 -174.93 -46.72 -58.73
CA SER A 552 -174.14 -47.88 -59.15
C SER A 552 -172.69 -47.66 -58.75
N SER A 553 -172.15 -48.62 -58.00
CA SER A 553 -170.74 -48.86 -57.72
C SER A 553 -169.98 -49.16 -59.01
N ASP A 554 -169.04 -48.30 -59.38
CA ASP A 554 -167.60 -48.61 -59.45
C ASP A 554 -166.87 -47.33 -59.94
N GLU A 555 -166.09 -46.62 -59.12
CA GLU A 555 -164.81 -46.96 -58.47
C GLU A 555 -163.57 -46.91 -59.38
N HIS A 556 -162.58 -46.18 -58.87
CA HIS A 556 -161.15 -46.19 -59.20
C HIS A 556 -160.72 -45.60 -60.55
N GLY A 557 -159.82 -44.62 -60.61
CA GLY A 557 -159.01 -43.99 -59.58
C GLY A 557 -157.98 -43.12 -60.29
N ARG A 558 -157.90 -41.83 -59.97
CA ARG A 558 -156.80 -40.97 -60.39
C ARG A 558 -156.80 -39.63 -59.66
N LYS A 559 -155.58 -39.23 -59.27
CA LYS A 559 -155.10 -37.91 -58.84
C LYS A 559 -155.19 -37.59 -57.35
N GLN A 560 -154.10 -37.92 -56.65
CA GLN A 560 -153.53 -37.03 -55.64
C GLN A 560 -152.11 -36.67 -56.07
N GLN A 561 -151.91 -35.38 -56.32
CA GLN A 561 -150.69 -34.72 -56.73
C GLN A 561 -150.64 -33.40 -55.97
N GLU A 562 -149.44 -33.05 -55.51
CA GLU A 562 -148.99 -31.69 -55.16
C GLU A 562 -149.57 -31.13 -53.84
N GLU A 563 -148.80 -30.52 -52.95
CA GLU A 563 -147.63 -29.62 -53.07
C GLU A 563 -146.92 -29.66 -51.69
N GLU A 564 -145.58 -29.68 -51.65
CA GLU A 564 -144.72 -28.51 -51.34
C GLU A 564 -144.91 -27.90 -49.93
#